data_AF-A0A920K2A7-F1
#
_entry.id   AF-A0A920K2A7-F1
#
_cell.length_a   1.000
_cell.length_b   1.000
_cell.length_c   1.000
_cell.angle_alpha   90.00
_cell.angle_beta   90.00
_cell.angle_gamma   90.00
#
_symmetry.space_group_name_H-M   'P 1'
#
loop_
_entity.id
_entity.type
_entity.pdbx_description
1 polymer ?
#
loop_
_entity_poly.entity_id
_entity_poly.type
_entity_poly.pdbx_seq_one_letter_code
_entity_poly.pdbx_strand_id
1 'polypeptide(L)'
;MADDMQALNLLSRDPAICDLAASEQDVRLLWSVAQIPDFRKTMASEHSGLVGEIFTFCDTRPASFHPLMDEQIGRCDRVEGDLDTLSTRLAHIRTWTYVANRNDWLDDPSTGRNVAERLKTACRMPCT
;
A
#
# COMPACT_ATOMS: atom_id res chain seq x y z
N MET A 1 10.79 -18.92 1.66
CA MET A 1 9.33 -18.85 1.45
C MET A 1 9.08 -17.57 0.68
N ALA A 2 8.16 -17.55 -0.27
CA ALA A 2 7.86 -16.31 -0.98
C ALA A 2 7.16 -15.33 -0.03
N ASP A 3 7.51 -14.04 -0.09
CA ASP A 3 7.09 -13.01 0.89
C ASP A 3 5.55 -12.86 0.93
N ASP A 4 4.91 -13.04 -0.21
CA ASP A 4 3.45 -13.06 -0.40
C ASP A 4 2.78 -14.20 0.38
N MET A 5 3.32 -15.41 0.31
CA MET A 5 2.83 -16.57 1.04
C MET A 5 3.01 -16.39 2.56
N GLN A 6 4.06 -15.69 2.97
CA GLN A 6 4.29 -15.36 4.37
C GLN A 6 3.30 -14.32 4.89
N ALA A 7 3.06 -13.25 4.13
CA ALA A 7 2.04 -12.25 4.45
C ALA A 7 0.66 -12.90 4.55
N LEU A 8 0.29 -13.74 3.58
CA LEU A 8 -1.02 -14.41 3.58
C LEU A 8 -1.21 -15.35 4.78
N ASN A 9 -0.19 -16.12 5.18
CA ASN A 9 -0.26 -17.02 6.33
C ASN A 9 -0.41 -16.27 7.66
N LEU A 10 0.21 -15.09 7.77
CA LEU A 10 0.05 -14.24 8.94
C LEU A 10 -1.36 -13.61 8.97
N LEU A 11 -1.84 -13.11 7.83
CA LEU A 11 -3.17 -12.52 7.70
C LEU A 11 -4.31 -13.52 7.92
N SER A 12 -4.15 -14.78 7.49
CA SER A 12 -5.18 -15.81 7.69
C SER A 12 -5.38 -16.21 9.16
N ARG A 13 -4.54 -15.71 10.08
CA ARG A 13 -4.70 -15.88 11.52
C ARG A 13 -5.50 -14.75 12.16
N ASP A 14 -5.74 -13.67 11.44
CA ASP A 14 -6.55 -12.54 11.91
C ASP A 14 -8.04 -12.82 11.59
N PRO A 15 -8.90 -13.00 12.60
CA PRO A 15 -10.32 -13.23 12.38
C PRO A 15 -11.01 -12.10 11.59
N ALA A 16 -10.59 -10.84 11.79
CA ALA A 16 -11.19 -9.72 11.09
C ALA A 16 -10.89 -9.76 9.58
N ILE A 17 -9.69 -10.20 9.20
CA ILE A 17 -9.32 -10.39 7.79
C ILE A 17 -10.10 -11.58 7.19
N CYS A 18 -10.25 -12.67 7.94
CA CYS A 18 -11.04 -13.81 7.51
C CYS A 18 -12.53 -13.47 7.33
N ASP A 19 -13.09 -12.64 8.21
CA ASP A 19 -14.47 -12.18 8.12
C ASP A 19 -14.70 -11.28 6.90
N LEU A 20 -13.71 -10.46 6.52
CA LEU A 20 -13.75 -9.65 5.30
C LEU A 20 -13.53 -10.49 4.03
N ALA A 21 -12.69 -11.52 4.09
CA ALA A 21 -12.42 -12.41 2.95
C ALA A 21 -13.52 -13.47 2.73
N ALA A 22 -14.79 -13.04 2.72
CA ALA A 22 -15.95 -13.93 2.74
C ALA A 22 -16.40 -14.43 1.36
N SER A 23 -16.04 -13.73 0.27
CA SER A 23 -16.37 -14.13 -1.10
C SER A 23 -15.13 -14.47 -1.93
N GLU A 24 -15.35 -15.11 -3.08
CA GLU A 24 -14.26 -15.39 -4.03
C GLU A 24 -13.56 -14.11 -4.50
N GLN A 25 -14.31 -13.01 -4.64
CA GLN A 25 -13.75 -11.72 -5.04
C GLN A 25 -12.81 -11.17 -3.96
N ASP A 26 -13.20 -11.29 -2.69
CA ASP A 26 -12.43 -10.76 -1.56
C ASP A 26 -11.15 -11.58 -1.34
N VAL A 27 -11.23 -12.91 -1.50
CA VAL A 27 -10.04 -13.79 -1.44
C VAL A 27 -9.07 -13.47 -2.59
N ARG A 28 -9.58 -13.20 -3.81
CA ARG A 28 -8.73 -12.78 -4.93
C ARG A 28 -8.08 -11.42 -4.66
N LEU A 29 -8.82 -10.48 -4.06
CA LEU A 29 -8.28 -9.19 -3.64
C LEU A 29 -7.19 -9.37 -2.57
N LEU A 30 -7.45 -10.15 -1.53
CA LEU A 30 -6.48 -10.47 -0.48
C LEU A 30 -5.19 -11.06 -1.05
N TRP A 31 -5.31 -12.02 -1.99
CA TRP A 31 -4.15 -12.57 -2.70
C TRP A 31 -3.42 -11.53 -3.54
N SER A 32 -4.14 -10.62 -4.20
CA SER A 32 -3.55 -9.53 -4.98
C SER A 32 -2.75 -8.58 -4.08
N VAL A 33 -3.30 -8.21 -2.92
CA VAL A 33 -2.67 -7.32 -1.93
C VAL A 33 -1.48 -7.99 -1.24
N ALA A 34 -1.54 -9.30 -0.96
CA ALA A 34 -0.41 -10.05 -0.40
C ALA A 34 0.84 -10.04 -1.28
N GLN A 35 0.71 -9.79 -2.59
CA GLN A 35 1.83 -9.70 -3.53
C GLN A 35 2.52 -8.33 -3.54
N ILE A 36 2.14 -7.38 -2.68
CA ILE A 36 2.85 -6.11 -2.52
C ILE A 36 4.29 -6.40 -2.05
N PRO A 37 5.33 -5.97 -2.78
CA PRO A 37 6.70 -6.17 -2.34
C PRO A 37 7.02 -5.39 -1.06
N ASP A 38 7.77 -6.00 -0.14
CA ASP A 38 8.34 -5.28 1.01
C ASP A 38 9.52 -4.40 0.58
N PHE A 39 9.21 -3.20 0.06
CA PHE A 39 10.23 -2.22 -0.32
C PHE A 39 11.03 -1.69 0.87
N ARG A 40 10.51 -1.82 2.10
CA ARG A 40 11.16 -1.34 3.33
C ARG A 40 12.06 -2.41 3.96
N LYS A 41 11.98 -3.67 3.50
CA LYS A 41 12.71 -4.82 4.06
C LYS A 41 12.53 -4.94 5.58
N THR A 42 11.28 -4.78 6.00
CA THR A 42 10.84 -4.84 7.39
C THR A 42 10.72 -6.27 7.90
N MET A 43 10.34 -6.42 9.17
CA MET A 43 9.97 -7.73 9.69
C MET A 43 8.69 -8.22 9.01
N ALA A 44 8.57 -9.54 8.82
CA ALA A 44 7.40 -10.13 8.17
C ALA A 44 6.06 -9.76 8.83
N SER A 45 6.04 -9.58 10.15
CA SER A 45 4.85 -9.14 10.89
C SER A 45 4.47 -7.68 10.57
N GLU A 46 5.46 -6.79 10.42
CA GLU A 46 5.22 -5.39 10.08
C GLU A 46 4.71 -5.26 8.64
N HIS A 47 5.35 -5.99 7.72
CA HIS A 47 4.90 -6.06 6.34
C HIS A 47 3.47 -6.62 6.23
N SER A 48 3.19 -7.73 6.91
CA SER A 48 1.85 -8.31 6.95
C SER A 48 0.80 -7.37 7.53
N GLY A 49 1.14 -6.57 8.56
CA GLY A 49 0.25 -5.54 9.09
C GLY A 49 -0.13 -4.49 8.05
N LEU A 50 0.86 -3.97 7.32
CA LEU A 50 0.61 -3.01 6.23
C LEU A 50 -0.26 -3.61 5.11
N VAL A 51 0.01 -4.85 4.72
CA VAL A 51 -0.79 -5.57 3.71
C VAL A 51 -2.24 -5.72 4.20
N GLY A 52 -2.46 -6.04 5.47
CA GLY A 52 -3.80 -6.14 6.06
C GLY A 52 -4.56 -4.82 6.12
N GLU A 53 -3.86 -3.72 6.44
CA GLU A 53 -4.44 -2.36 6.39
C GLU A 53 -4.89 -1.99 4.97
N ILE A 54 -4.05 -2.28 3.96
CA ILE A 54 -4.38 -2.02 2.55
C ILE A 54 -5.56 -2.88 2.10
N PHE A 55 -5.60 -4.17 2.46
CA PHE A 55 -6.71 -5.06 2.12
C PHE A 55 -8.04 -4.57 2.70
N THR A 56 -8.06 -4.29 4.02
CA THR A 56 -9.24 -3.79 4.72
C THR A 56 -9.78 -2.53 4.06
N PHE A 57 -8.88 -1.66 3.62
CA PHE A 57 -9.23 -0.41 2.97
C PHE A 57 -9.82 -0.58 1.58
N CYS A 58 -9.22 -1.44 0.75
CA CYS A 58 -9.75 -1.77 -0.58
C CYS A 58 -11.14 -2.42 -0.49
N ASP A 59 -11.37 -3.28 0.51
CA ASP A 59 -12.63 -4.00 0.70
C ASP A 59 -13.75 -3.09 1.23
N THR A 60 -13.50 -2.34 2.32
CA THR A 60 -14.57 -1.61 3.00
C THR A 60 -15.00 -0.33 2.27
N ARG A 61 -14.14 0.33 1.47
CA ARG A 61 -14.45 1.65 0.90
C ARG A 61 -13.63 2.00 -0.36
N PRO A 62 -14.00 1.50 -1.56
CA PRO A 62 -13.26 1.84 -2.78
C PRO A 62 -13.31 3.34 -3.14
N ALA A 63 -14.40 4.06 -2.78
CA ALA A 63 -14.48 5.53 -2.92
C ALA A 63 -13.66 6.33 -1.88
N SER A 64 -13.24 5.70 -0.77
CA SER A 64 -12.42 6.35 0.26
C SER A 64 -10.93 6.14 0.04
N PHE A 65 -10.55 5.58 -1.12
CA PHE A 65 -9.15 5.30 -1.43
C PHE A 65 -8.26 6.56 -1.41
N HIS A 66 -8.85 7.69 -1.79
CA HIS A 66 -8.15 8.96 -1.99
C HIS A 66 -7.69 9.64 -0.67
N PRO A 67 -8.50 9.81 0.40
CA PRO A 67 -8.05 10.41 1.67
C PRO A 67 -6.88 9.71 2.37
N LEU A 68 -6.84 8.38 2.38
CA LEU A 68 -5.73 7.65 3.00
C LEU A 68 -4.46 7.80 2.17
N MET A 69 -4.59 7.71 0.84
CA MET A 69 -3.49 7.96 -0.07
C MET A 69 -2.95 9.39 0.10
N ASP A 70 -3.83 10.38 0.29
CA ASP A 70 -3.43 11.77 0.58
C ASP A 70 -2.64 11.89 1.88
N GLU A 71 -3.06 11.20 2.94
CA GLU A 71 -2.33 11.18 4.20
C GLU A 71 -0.93 10.56 4.04
N GLN A 72 -0.84 9.47 3.28
CA GLN A 72 0.41 8.73 3.08
C GLN A 72 1.36 9.48 2.13
N ILE A 73 0.83 10.15 1.11
CA ILE A 73 1.58 11.11 0.28
C ILE A 73 2.09 12.26 1.15
N GLY A 74 1.26 12.82 2.04
CA GLY A 74 1.67 13.89 2.95
C GLY A 74 2.79 13.47 3.90
N ARG A 75 2.84 12.19 4.31
CA ARG A 75 3.98 11.63 5.05
C ARG A 75 5.24 11.54 4.19
N CYS A 76 5.11 11.33 2.88
CA CYS A 76 6.23 11.39 1.94
C CYS A 76 6.78 12.81 1.76
N ASP A 77 6.03 13.87 2.04
CA ASP A 77 6.52 15.25 1.83
C ASP A 77 7.40 15.77 2.98
N ARG A 78 7.54 15.03 4.08
CA ARG A 78 8.44 15.39 5.18
C ARG A 78 9.88 15.01 4.85
N VAL A 79 10.73 16.01 4.63
CA VAL A 79 12.13 15.85 4.17
C VAL A 79 13.16 16.02 5.30
N GLU A 80 12.74 16.17 6.55
CA GLU A 80 13.67 16.39 7.66
C GLU A 80 14.32 15.07 8.12
N GLY A 81 15.63 14.91 7.85
CA GLY A 81 16.44 13.83 8.42
C GLY A 81 17.68 13.44 7.61
N ASP A 82 18.37 12.39 8.08
CA ASP A 82 19.60 11.82 7.50
C ASP A 82 19.30 10.83 6.35
N LEU A 83 20.32 10.17 5.79
CA LEU A 83 20.23 9.19 4.71
C LEU A 83 19.19 8.07 4.97
N ASP A 84 19.03 7.64 6.22
CA ASP A 84 18.01 6.66 6.63
C ASP A 84 16.58 7.19 6.44
N THR A 85 16.38 8.50 6.62
CA THR A 85 15.10 9.17 6.36
C THR A 85 14.81 9.20 4.86
N LEU A 86 15.83 9.42 4.01
CA LEU A 86 15.68 9.39 2.56
C LEU A 86 15.39 7.98 2.02
N SER A 87 16.07 6.95 2.52
CA SER A 87 15.84 5.55 2.16
C SER A 87 14.42 5.11 2.53
N THR A 88 13.99 5.46 3.75
CA THR A 88 12.62 5.19 4.24
C THR A 88 11.57 5.86 3.36
N ARG A 89 11.79 7.13 2.98
CA ARG A 89 10.91 7.88 2.09
C ARG A 89 10.82 7.22 0.71
N LEU A 90 11.95 6.83 0.12
CA LEU A 90 11.96 6.17 -1.19
C LEU A 90 11.20 4.83 -1.16
N ALA A 91 11.43 4.03 -0.13
CA ALA A 91 10.69 2.77 0.05
C ALA A 91 9.17 3.03 0.19
N HIS A 92 8.79 4.05 0.97
CA HIS A 92 7.39 4.45 1.14
C HIS A 92 6.76 4.90 -0.19
N ILE A 93 7.45 5.73 -0.98
CA ILE A 93 6.99 6.16 -2.31
C ILE A 93 6.83 4.96 -3.25
N ARG A 94 7.75 3.98 -3.22
CA ARG A 94 7.67 2.78 -4.05
C ARG A 94 6.46 1.91 -3.69
N THR A 95 6.17 1.74 -2.40
CA THR A 95 4.96 1.05 -1.95
C THR A 95 3.71 1.72 -2.52
N TRP A 96 3.52 3.03 -2.29
CA TRP A 96 2.30 3.70 -2.75
C TRP A 96 2.22 3.86 -4.26
N THR A 97 3.35 3.97 -4.96
CA THR A 97 3.37 3.95 -6.43
C THR A 97 2.91 2.59 -6.95
N TYR A 98 3.33 1.50 -6.31
CA TYR A 98 2.89 0.16 -6.67
C TYR A 98 1.38 0.02 -6.46
N VAL A 99 0.87 0.41 -5.29
CA VAL A 99 -0.56 0.34 -4.96
C VAL A 99 -1.38 1.23 -5.90
N ALA A 100 -0.95 2.46 -6.17
CA ALA A 100 -1.67 3.38 -7.06
C ALA A 100 -1.74 2.91 -8.53
N ASN A 101 -0.80 2.07 -8.96
CA ASN A 101 -0.77 1.51 -10.31
C ASN A 101 -1.66 0.26 -10.47
N ARG A 102 -2.23 -0.25 -9.37
CA ARG A 102 -3.22 -1.34 -9.37
C ARG A 102 -4.62 -0.78 -9.64
N ASN A 103 -4.92 -0.57 -10.92
CA ASN A 103 -6.22 -0.06 -11.37
C ASN A 103 -7.39 -0.98 -11.03
N ASP A 104 -7.13 -2.25 -10.72
CA ASP A 104 -8.11 -3.26 -10.31
C ASP A 104 -8.56 -3.11 -8.84
N TRP A 105 -7.89 -2.28 -8.04
CA TRP A 105 -8.25 -2.01 -6.64
C TRP A 105 -9.01 -0.69 -6.46
N LEU A 106 -9.27 0.01 -7.56
CA LEU A 106 -9.88 1.34 -7.60
C LEU A 106 -11.15 1.29 -8.45
N ASP A 107 -12.25 1.84 -7.95
CA ASP A 107 -13.50 1.95 -8.71
C ASP A 107 -13.34 2.77 -10.00
N ASP A 108 -12.41 3.72 -10.02
CA ASP A 108 -12.11 4.56 -11.19
C ASP A 108 -10.61 4.54 -11.53
N PRO A 109 -10.22 4.00 -12.70
CA PRO A 109 -8.85 4.03 -13.22
C PRO A 109 -8.25 5.44 -13.37
N SER A 110 -9.10 6.48 -13.44
CA SER A 110 -8.66 7.88 -13.48
C SER A 110 -8.06 8.35 -12.14
N THR A 111 -8.54 7.78 -11.03
CA THR A 111 -8.06 8.08 -9.66
C THR A 111 -6.64 7.56 -9.45
N GLY A 112 -6.34 6.34 -9.91
CA GLY A 112 -5.01 5.75 -9.80
C GLY A 112 -3.95 6.54 -10.57
N ARG A 113 -4.29 7.03 -11.76
CA ARG A 113 -3.40 7.91 -12.55
C ARG A 113 -3.13 9.24 -11.85
N ASN A 114 -4.15 9.89 -11.28
CA ASN A 114 -3.98 11.18 -10.60
C ASN A 114 -3.06 11.04 -9.36
N VAL A 115 -3.27 9.99 -8.56
CA VAL A 115 -2.42 9.65 -7.42
C VAL A 115 -0.98 9.36 -7.86
N ALA A 116 -0.79 8.54 -8.90
CA ALA A 116 0.53 8.22 -9.41
C ALA A 116 1.28 9.48 -9.88
N GLU A 117 0.60 10.42 -10.55
CA GLU A 117 1.19 11.72 -10.91
C GLU A 117 1.52 12.58 -9.70
N ARG A 118 0.69 12.58 -8.65
CA ARG A 118 0.98 13.30 -7.40
C ARG A 118 2.17 12.71 -6.65
N LEU A 119 2.31 11.38 -6.59
CA LEU A 119 3.49 10.70 -6.06
C LEU A 119 4.75 11.04 -6.85
N LYS A 120 4.67 11.03 -8.19
CA LYS A 120 5.80 11.46 -9.06
C LYS A 120 6.18 12.91 -8.82
N THR A 121 5.19 13.78 -8.59
CA THR A 121 5.38 15.20 -8.31
C THR A 121 6.00 15.42 -6.93
N ALA A 122 5.57 14.69 -5.90
CA ALA A 122 6.17 14.68 -4.57
C ALA A 122 7.64 14.21 -4.59
N CYS A 123 7.97 13.30 -5.50
CA CYS A 123 9.34 12.87 -5.76
C CYS A 123 10.21 13.93 -6.46
N ARG A 124 9.57 14.92 -7.10
CA ARG A 124 10.22 16.05 -7.79
C ARG A 124 10.52 17.13 -6.74
N MET A 125 11.56 16.91 -5.93
CA MET A 125 12.09 17.99 -5.09
C MET A 125 12.50 19.18 -5.99
N PRO A 126 12.10 20.43 -5.67
CA PRO A 126 12.85 21.58 -6.13
C PRO A 126 14.19 21.56 -5.38
N CYS A 127 15.27 21.24 -6.08
CA CYS A 127 16.60 21.57 -5.61
C CYS A 127 16.71 23.10 -5.56
N THR A 128 16.56 23.67 -4.37
CA THR A 128 17.00 25.04 -4.04
C THR A 128 17.87 24.98 -2.82
#